data_AF-A0A914QI44-F1
#
_entry.id   AF-A0A914QI44-F1
#
_cell.length_a   1.000
_cell.length_b   1.000
_cell.length_c   1.000
_cell.angle_alpha   90.00
_cell.angle_beta   90.00
_cell.angle_gamma   90.00
#
_symmetry.space_group_name_H-M   'P 1'
#
loop_
_entity.id
_entity.type
_entity.pdbx_description
1 polymer ?
#
loop_
_entity_poly.entity_id
_entity_poly.type
_entity_poly.pdbx_seq_one_letter_code
_entity_poly.pdbx_strand_id
1 'polypeptide(L)'
;MWEIGRRMNYKTINGEETGSFEYALPYFEHIERDPSLEEMAAIVVEKKLRPTIDPEWYKDCAMSELLRIMEECWSEKSASRLTSLNIRNSLDKLLQKANVQPL
;
A
#
# COMPACT_ATOMS: atom_id res chain seq x y z
N MET A 1 -4.08 -0.49 -4.21
CA MET A 1 -3.92 -0.73 -2.77
C MET A 1 -3.22 0.43 -2.08
N TRP A 2 -2.06 0.90 -2.59
CA TRP A 2 -1.36 2.07 -2.02
C TRP A 2 -2.19 3.35 -1.97
N GLU A 3 -2.88 3.69 -3.07
CA GLU A 3 -3.79 4.84 -3.12
C GLU A 3 -4.90 4.74 -2.06
N ILE A 4 -5.43 3.53 -1.86
CA ILE A 4 -6.45 3.25 -0.85
C ILE A 4 -5.85 3.45 0.54
N GLY A 5 -4.64 2.94 0.80
CA GLY A 5 -3.92 3.10 2.07
C GLY A 5 -3.74 4.56 2.49
N ARG A 6 -3.43 5.47 1.54
CA ARG A 6 -3.36 6.92 1.83
C ARG A 6 -4.66 7.52 2.31
N ARG A 7 -5.79 7.03 1.78
CA ARG A 7 -7.14 7.48 2.13
C ARG A 7 -7.69 6.80 3.39
N MET A 8 -7.00 5.77 3.89
CA MET A 8 -7.44 5.10 5.11
C MET A 8 -7.06 5.94 6.32
N ASN A 9 -8.03 6.00 7.22
CA ASN A 9 -7.89 6.50 8.55
C ASN A 9 -7.06 5.51 9.38
N TYR A 10 -5.98 5.96 10.01
CA TYR A 10 -5.14 5.16 10.90
C TYR A 10 -5.03 5.82 12.28
N LYS A 11 -4.82 5.03 13.32
CA LYS A 11 -4.64 5.57 14.68
C LYS A 11 -3.22 6.09 14.86
N THR A 12 -3.08 7.31 15.36
CA THR A 12 -1.78 7.90 15.73
C THR A 12 -1.24 7.26 17.02
N ILE A 13 0.04 7.54 17.34
CA ILE A 13 0.78 6.98 18.49
C ILE A 13 0.05 7.19 19.83
N ASN A 14 -0.72 8.26 19.95
CA ASN A 14 -1.45 8.60 21.18
C ASN A 14 -2.82 7.90 21.27
N GLY A 15 -3.25 7.19 20.21
CA GLY A 15 -4.51 6.44 20.17
C GLY A 15 -5.79 7.29 20.10
N GLU A 16 -5.66 8.61 20.23
CA GLU A 16 -6.78 9.56 20.31
C GLU A 16 -7.14 10.19 18.96
N GLU A 17 -6.17 10.39 18.07
CA GLU A 17 -6.40 11.02 16.76
C GLU A 17 -6.28 10.02 15.60
N THR A 18 -7.18 10.17 14.64
CA THR A 18 -7.15 9.46 13.36
C THR A 18 -6.40 10.30 12.34
N GLY A 19 -5.24 9.83 11.91
CA GLY A 19 -4.48 10.44 10.82
C GLY A 19 -5.00 9.98 9.45
N SER A 20 -4.86 10.84 8.44
CA SER A 20 -5.07 10.51 7.04
C SER A 20 -4.08 11.28 6.18
N PHE A 21 -3.63 10.72 5.06
CA PHE A 21 -2.73 11.41 4.15
C PHE A 21 -3.51 12.18 3.09
N GLU A 22 -2.94 13.28 2.61
CA GLU A 22 -3.46 13.92 1.40
C GLU A 22 -3.49 12.93 0.26
N TYR A 23 -4.60 12.98 -0.49
CA TYR A 23 -4.79 12.14 -1.65
C TYR A 23 -3.69 12.39 -2.68
N ALA A 24 -3.05 11.31 -3.13
CA ALA A 24 -2.07 11.35 -4.19
C ALA A 24 -2.10 10.06 -5.01
N LEU A 25 -1.71 10.17 -6.27
CA LEU A 25 -1.52 9.02 -7.15
C LEU A 25 -0.20 8.30 -6.83
N PRO A 26 -0.08 6.99 -7.14
CA PRO A 26 1.20 6.31 -7.06
C PRO A 26 2.27 7.06 -7.86
N TYR A 27 3.47 7.18 -7.30
CA TYR A 27 4.62 7.87 -7.93
C TYR A 27 4.51 9.39 -8.11
N PHE A 28 3.52 10.05 -7.49
CA PHE A 28 3.35 11.52 -7.60
C PHE A 28 4.57 12.36 -7.19
N GLU A 29 5.49 11.80 -6.38
CA GLU A 29 6.73 12.47 -5.95
C GLU A 29 7.86 12.39 -7.00
N HIS A 30 7.67 11.58 -8.04
CA HIS A 30 8.73 11.27 -9.00
C HIS A 30 8.42 11.73 -10.42
N ILE A 31 7.14 11.86 -10.76
CA ILE A 31 6.66 12.12 -12.11
C ILE A 31 5.37 12.96 -12.08
N GLU A 32 5.10 13.63 -13.20
CA GLU A 32 3.84 14.35 -13.40
C GLU A 32 2.65 13.39 -13.56
N ARG A 33 1.44 13.96 -13.50
CA ARG A 33 0.18 13.19 -13.50
C ARG A 33 -0.08 12.43 -14.80
N ASP A 34 0.47 12.89 -15.93
CA ASP A 34 0.30 12.28 -17.25
C ASP A 34 1.66 11.86 -17.83
N PRO A 35 2.31 10.84 -17.24
CA PRO A 35 3.66 10.45 -17.62
C PRO A 35 3.69 9.70 -18.95
N SER A 36 4.79 9.85 -19.68
CA SER A 36 5.07 9.00 -20.84
C SER A 36 5.43 7.57 -20.43
N LEU A 37 5.43 6.64 -21.39
CA LEU A 37 5.88 5.26 -21.14
C LEU A 37 7.35 5.20 -20.73
N GLU A 38 8.18 6.06 -21.33
CA GLU A 38 9.61 6.18 -21.06
C GLU A 38 9.87 6.67 -19.63
N GLU A 39 9.12 7.67 -19.17
CA GLU A 39 9.22 8.18 -17.80
C GLU A 39 8.83 7.10 -16.78
N MET A 40 7.73 6.39 -17.02
CA MET A 40 7.29 5.27 -16.18
C MET A 40 8.31 4.13 -16.15
N ALA A 41 8.91 3.78 -17.31
CA ALA A 41 9.93 2.76 -17.40
C ALA A 41 11.20 3.16 -16.63
N ALA A 42 11.63 4.41 -16.76
CA ALA A 42 12.80 4.94 -16.05
C ALA A 42 12.62 4.83 -14.52
N ILE A 43 11.43 5.12 -13.98
CA ILE A 43 11.22 5.02 -12.53
C ILE A 43 10.98 3.59 -12.04
N VAL A 44 10.14 2.80 -12.72
CA VAL A 44 9.68 1.49 -12.21
C VAL A 44 10.64 0.37 -12.58
N VAL A 45 11.17 0.39 -13.80
CA VAL A 45 11.98 -0.70 -14.36
C VAL A 45 13.46 -0.44 -14.13
N GLU A 46 13.94 0.74 -14.49
CA GLU A 46 15.37 1.07 -14.42
C GLU A 46 15.79 1.42 -12.98
N LYS A 47 15.12 2.40 -12.37
CA LYS A 47 15.40 2.83 -10.98
C LYS A 47 14.76 1.92 -9.93
N LYS A 48 13.89 1.00 -10.34
CA LYS A 48 13.21 0.02 -9.46
C LYS A 48 12.44 0.66 -8.31
N LEU A 49 11.98 1.90 -8.49
CA LEU A 49 11.23 2.63 -7.47
C LEU A 49 9.84 2.00 -7.28
N ARG A 50 9.33 2.15 -6.06
CA ARG A 50 7.96 1.80 -5.67
C ARG A 50 7.33 3.01 -4.99
N PRO A 51 5.99 3.10 -4.96
CA PRO A 51 5.31 4.17 -4.24
C PRO A 51 5.80 4.27 -2.79
N THR A 52 6.13 5.49 -2.36
CA THR A 52 6.70 5.77 -1.03
C THR A 52 5.78 5.29 0.09
N ILE A 53 6.35 4.59 1.05
CA ILE A 53 5.63 4.17 2.26
C ILE A 53 5.95 5.17 3.37
N ASP A 54 4.92 5.78 3.94
CA ASP A 54 5.08 6.68 5.08
C ASP A 54 5.35 5.86 6.37
N PRO A 55 6.36 6.20 7.19
CA PRO A 55 6.65 5.50 8.43
C PRO A 55 5.48 5.40 9.41
N GLU A 56 4.53 6.33 9.38
CA GLU A 56 3.32 6.28 10.20
C GLU A 56 2.44 5.05 9.91
N TRP A 57 2.50 4.51 8.69
CA TRP A 57 1.70 3.33 8.31
C TRP A 57 2.11 2.07 9.09
N TYR A 58 3.36 2.00 9.57
CA TYR A 58 3.83 0.87 10.38
C TYR A 58 3.34 0.91 11.83
N LYS A 59 2.69 2.01 12.25
CA LYS A 59 2.22 2.17 13.63
C LYS A 59 0.87 1.50 13.88
N ASP A 60 0.07 1.34 12.84
CA ASP A 60 -1.18 0.59 12.91
C ASP A 60 -0.95 -0.85 12.42
N CYS A 61 -1.41 -1.83 13.21
CA CYS A 61 -1.16 -3.24 12.92
C CYS A 61 -1.90 -3.73 11.67
N ALA A 62 -3.07 -3.18 11.37
CA ALA A 62 -3.82 -3.53 10.17
C ALA A 62 -3.18 -2.90 8.93
N MET A 63 -2.76 -1.65 9.04
CA MET A 63 -2.03 -0.95 7.99
C MET A 63 -0.68 -1.63 7.69
N SER A 64 0.03 -2.09 8.71
CA SER A 64 1.29 -2.83 8.55
C SER A 64 1.11 -4.13 7.77
N GLU A 65 0.02 -4.86 8.00
CA GLU A 65 -0.28 -6.07 7.24
C GLU A 65 -0.67 -5.74 5.78
N LEU A 66 -1.45 -4.68 5.57
CA LEU A 66 -1.77 -4.18 4.23
C LEU A 66 -0.50 -3.76 3.47
N LEU A 67 0.44 -3.11 4.15
CA LEU A 67 1.76 -2.77 3.62
C LEU A 67 2.52 -3.99 3.14
N ARG A 68 2.61 -5.04 3.96
CA ARG A 68 3.26 -6.30 3.57
C ARG A 68 2.64 -6.88 2.30
N ILE A 69 1.31 -6.88 2.21
CA ILE A 69 0.59 -7.36 1.02
C ILE A 69 0.95 -6.49 -0.21
N MET A 70 0.99 -5.17 -0.06
CA MET A 70 1.38 -4.25 -1.14
C MET A 70 2.80 -4.53 -1.64
N GLU A 71 3.73 -4.74 -0.70
CA GLU A 71 5.13 -4.99 -1.03
C GLU A 71 5.34 -6.29 -1.80
N GLU A 72 4.63 -7.35 -1.39
CA GLU A 72 4.66 -8.63 -2.09
C GLU A 72 4.00 -8.52 -3.48
N CYS A 73 2.96 -7.69 -3.65
CA CYS A 73 2.31 -7.49 -4.94
C CYS A 73 3.20 -6.82 -5.99
N TRP A 74 4.07 -5.88 -5.59
CA TRP A 74 4.93 -5.14 -6.53
C TRP A 74 6.36 -5.67 -6.60
N SER A 75 6.60 -6.89 -6.12
CA SER A 75 7.90 -7.56 -6.23
C SER A 75 8.45 -7.52 -7.66
N GLU A 76 9.77 -7.30 -7.79
CA GLU A 76 10.48 -7.40 -9.07
C GLU A 76 10.32 -8.79 -9.69
N LYS A 77 10.42 -9.84 -8.86
CA LYS A 77 10.24 -11.22 -9.31
C LYS A 77 8.75 -11.50 -9.47
N SER A 78 8.30 -11.66 -10.71
CA SER A 78 6.90 -11.95 -11.04
C SER A 78 6.35 -13.17 -10.30
N ALA A 79 7.16 -14.22 -10.16
CA ALA A 79 6.78 -15.46 -9.49
C ALA A 79 6.57 -15.33 -7.96
N SER A 80 7.05 -14.26 -7.32
CA SER A 80 6.79 -14.02 -5.90
C SER A 80 5.61 -13.08 -5.64
N ARG A 81 4.98 -12.55 -6.69
CA ARG A 81 3.77 -11.72 -6.54
C ARG A 81 2.61 -12.57 -6.07
N LEU A 82 1.83 -12.02 -5.15
CA LEU A 82 0.64 -12.68 -4.64
C LEU A 82 -0.42 -12.83 -5.75
N THR A 83 -1.09 -13.98 -5.75
CA THR A 83 -2.30 -14.17 -6.55
C THR A 83 -3.48 -13.46 -5.89
N SER A 84 -4.51 -13.14 -6.67
CA SER A 84 -5.74 -12.53 -6.13
C SER A 84 -6.36 -13.35 -5.00
N LEU A 85 -6.26 -14.69 -5.05
CA LEU A 85 -6.72 -15.58 -3.99
C LEU A 85 -5.90 -15.42 -2.71
N ASN A 86 -4.57 -15.34 -2.82
CA ASN A 86 -3.70 -15.16 -1.66
C ASN A 86 -3.87 -13.78 -1.02
N ILE A 87 -4.11 -12.74 -1.84
CA ILE A 87 -4.46 -11.40 -1.34
C ILE A 87 -5.75 -11.48 -0.54
N ARG A 88 -6.83 -12.06 -1.11
CA ARG A 88 -8.12 -12.22 -0.41
C ARG A 88 -7.97 -12.98 0.89
N ASN A 89 -7.32 -14.15 0.88
CA ASN A 89 -7.11 -14.96 2.07
C ASN A 89 -6.30 -14.22 3.16
N SER A 90 -5.38 -13.34 2.78
CA SER A 90 -4.62 -12.52 3.72
C SER A 90 -5.48 -11.40 4.33
N LEU A 91 -6.33 -10.77 3.52
CA LEU A 91 -7.30 -9.77 4.00
C LEU A 91 -8.35 -10.40 4.91
N ASP A 92 -8.89 -11.57 4.57
CA ASP A 92 -9.88 -12.28 5.41
C ASP A 92 -9.30 -12.59 6.80
N LYS A 93 -8.04 -13.03 6.86
CA LYS A 93 -7.33 -13.25 8.14
C LYS A 93 -7.16 -11.96 8.93
N LEU A 94 -6.92 -10.83 8.25
CA LEU A 94 -6.79 -9.53 8.89
C LEU A 94 -8.12 -9.07 9.49
N LEU A 95 -9.22 -9.22 8.75
CA LEU A 95 -10.57 -8.89 9.22
C LEU A 95 -11.00 -9.75 10.41
N GLN A 96 -10.68 -11.05 10.38
CA GLN A 96 -10.91 -11.95 11.51
C GLN A 96 -10.17 -11.51 12.77
N LYS A 97 -8.89 -11.11 12.65
CA LYS A 97 -8.10 -10.57 13.78
C LYS A 97 -8.69 -9.27 14.33
N ALA A 98 -9.29 -8.45 13.46
CA ALA A 98 -9.93 -7.20 13.84
C ALA A 98 -11.37 -7.39 14.40
N ASN A 99 -11.87 -8.63 14.50
CA ASN A 99 -13.27 -8.95 14.83
C ASN A 99 -14.30 -8.22 13.94
N VAL A 100 -13.92 -7.91 12.69
CA VAL A 100 -14.81 -7.30 11.71
C VAL A 100 -15.45 -8.44 10.91
N GLN A 101 -16.76 -8.62 11.07
CA GLN A 101 -17.53 -9.57 10.26
C GLN A 101 -17.61 -9.06 8.81
N PRO A 102 -17.31 -9.88 7.79
CA PRO A 102 -17.57 -9.50 6.40
C PRO A 102 -19.10 -9.34 6.20
N LEU A 103 -19.49 -8.32 5.43
CA LEU A 103 -20.89 -8.05 5.04
C LEU A 103 -21.51 -9.22 4.27
#